data_AF-A0A8T4RGK0-F1
#
_entry.id   AF-A0A8T4RGK0-F1
#
_cell.length_a   1.000
_cell.length_b   1.000
_cell.length_c   1.000
_cell.angle_alpha   90.00
_cell.angle_beta   90.00
_cell.angle_gamma   90.00
#
_symmetry.space_group_name_H-M   'P 1'
#
loop_
_entity.id
_entity.type
_entity.pdbx_description
1 polymer ?
#
loop_
_entity_poly.entity_id
_entity_poly.type
_entity_poly.pdbx_seq_one_letter_code
_entity_poly.pdbx_strand_id
1 'polypeptide(L)'
;MDILFLDAPYAGTVELCQETLDYLQEKRYKTVGLYASVQFVNQLEKVKEQLKEHDITIITSKADRTHVTGQLLGCDNYHNSLNLSDNEQDRIDCYLYIGDGRFHPLALVYAQKDTAEMKEIIVNDPLQKKMFLLGINDIKTILRKYKGSLLKFLSSDTIGVIHTIKPG
;
A
#
# COMPACT_ATOMS: atom_id res chain seq x y z
N MET A 1 22.16 -18.05 -16.14
CA MET A 1 22.85 -17.08 -15.27
C MET A 1 22.31 -17.31 -13.88
N ASP A 2 23.16 -17.68 -12.95
CA ASP A 2 22.75 -17.83 -11.57
C ASP A 2 22.71 -16.44 -10.94
N ILE A 3 21.57 -16.07 -10.37
CA ILE A 3 21.33 -14.74 -9.79
C ILE A 3 21.00 -14.95 -8.32
N LEU A 4 21.74 -14.26 -7.44
CA LEU A 4 21.47 -14.18 -6.02
C LEU A 4 20.91 -12.80 -5.69
N PHE A 5 19.69 -12.76 -5.16
CA PHE A 5 19.10 -11.54 -4.62
C PHE A 5 19.45 -11.43 -3.14
N LEU A 6 19.99 -10.28 -2.75
CA LEU A 6 20.32 -9.96 -1.37
C LEU A 6 19.42 -8.82 -0.91
N ASP A 7 18.59 -9.09 0.09
CA ASP A 7 17.77 -8.07 0.72
C ASP A 7 18.64 -7.06 1.47
N ALA A 8 18.23 -5.79 1.45
CA ALA A 8 18.84 -4.70 2.20
C ALA A 8 17.85 -4.18 3.25
N PRO A 9 17.63 -4.94 4.35
CA PRO A 9 16.68 -4.55 5.39
C PRO A 9 17.15 -3.26 6.09
N TYR A 10 16.20 -2.45 6.54
CA TYR A 10 16.49 -1.30 7.38
C TYR A 10 17.14 -1.75 8.69
N ALA A 11 18.22 -1.11 9.12
CA ALA A 11 18.95 -1.52 10.31
C ALA A 11 18.33 -1.06 11.64
N GLY A 12 17.39 -0.11 11.59
CA GLY A 12 16.74 0.44 12.78
C GLY A 12 15.47 -0.31 13.18
N THR A 13 14.90 0.09 14.32
CA THR A 13 13.63 -0.46 14.80
C THR A 13 12.46 -0.03 13.91
N VAL A 14 11.62 -0.99 13.56
CA VAL A 14 10.36 -0.75 12.84
C VAL A 14 9.21 -0.89 13.83
N GLU A 15 8.63 0.25 14.21
CA GLU A 15 7.55 0.35 15.19
C GLU A 15 6.54 1.43 14.77
N LEU A 16 5.32 1.34 15.31
CA LEU A 16 4.33 2.38 15.17
C LEU A 16 4.70 3.56 16.06
N CYS A 17 4.65 4.78 15.51
CA CYS A 17 4.76 5.99 16.31
C CYS A 17 3.47 6.22 17.11
N GLN A 18 3.56 7.04 18.16
CA GLN A 18 2.43 7.34 19.03
C GLN A 18 1.24 7.94 18.25
N GLU A 19 1.52 8.81 17.28
CA GLU A 19 0.50 9.42 16.42
C GLU A 19 -0.32 8.37 15.67
N THR A 20 0.31 7.32 15.16
CA THR A 20 -0.38 6.20 14.50
C THR A 20 -1.27 5.44 15.48
N LEU A 21 -0.76 5.14 16.68
CA LEU A 21 -1.52 4.41 17.71
C LEU A 21 -2.74 5.19 18.19
N ASP A 22 -2.55 6.46 18.52
CA ASP A 22 -3.62 7.36 18.96
C ASP A 22 -4.71 7.46 17.90
N TYR A 23 -4.32 7.60 16.63
CA TYR A 23 -5.25 7.72 15.52
C TYR A 23 -6.04 6.43 15.28
N LEU A 24 -5.40 5.26 15.34
CA LEU A 24 -6.07 3.95 15.24
C LEU A 24 -7.12 3.78 16.36
N GLN A 25 -6.80 4.21 17.58
CA GLN A 25 -7.71 4.17 18.72
C GLN A 25 -8.87 5.17 18.60
N GLU A 26 -8.59 6.41 18.19
CA GLU A 26 -9.59 7.46 17.99
C GLU A 26 -10.65 7.01 16.97
N LYS A 27 -10.21 6.40 15.87
CA LYS A 27 -11.09 5.84 14.83
C LYS A 27 -11.77 4.54 15.24
N ARG A 28 -11.34 3.94 16.36
CA ARG A 28 -11.84 2.66 16.88
C ARG A 28 -11.68 1.52 15.87
N TYR A 29 -10.65 1.55 15.04
CA TYR A 29 -10.38 0.49 14.07
C TYR A 29 -10.07 -0.82 14.79
N LYS A 30 -10.60 -1.91 14.25
CA LYS A 30 -10.48 -3.28 14.80
C LYS A 30 -9.72 -4.20 13.89
N THR A 31 -9.67 -3.92 12.59
CA THR A 31 -8.93 -4.72 11.62
C THR A 31 -8.18 -3.82 10.65
N VAL A 32 -6.88 -4.04 10.50
CA VAL A 32 -6.05 -3.31 9.54
C VAL A 32 -5.50 -4.23 8.45
N GLY A 33 -5.50 -3.71 7.22
CA GLY A 33 -4.75 -4.30 6.11
C GLY A 33 -3.28 -3.88 6.21
N LEU A 34 -2.39 -4.76 6.69
CA LEU A 34 -0.99 -4.42 6.97
C LEU A 34 -0.08 -4.72 5.78
N TYR A 35 0.62 -3.69 5.30
CA TYR A 35 1.61 -3.81 4.24
C TYR A 35 2.86 -2.97 4.52
N ALA A 36 3.97 -3.24 3.84
CA ALA A 36 5.23 -2.55 3.99
C ALA A 36 6.09 -2.58 2.72
N SER A 37 7.09 -1.70 2.63
CA SER A 37 8.14 -1.84 1.60
C SER A 37 9.10 -2.99 1.94
N VAL A 38 9.88 -3.43 0.95
CA VAL A 38 10.84 -4.55 1.09
C VAL A 38 11.85 -4.34 2.22
N GLN A 39 12.19 -3.09 2.54
CA GLN A 39 13.17 -2.77 3.59
C GLN A 39 12.63 -3.04 5.01
N PHE A 40 11.30 -3.06 5.17
CA PHE A 40 10.63 -3.13 6.47
C PHE A 40 9.77 -4.40 6.64
N VAL A 41 9.32 -5.03 5.55
CA VAL A 41 8.34 -6.13 5.58
C VAL A 41 8.78 -7.32 6.45
N ASN A 42 10.08 -7.64 6.47
CA ASN A 42 10.62 -8.74 7.26
C ASN A 42 10.88 -8.36 8.73
N GLN A 43 10.54 -7.14 9.16
CA GLN A 43 10.82 -6.59 10.49
C GLN A 43 9.56 -6.06 11.19
N LEU A 44 8.38 -6.60 10.84
CA LEU A 44 7.10 -6.12 11.36
C LEU A 44 6.69 -6.70 12.73
N GLU A 45 7.56 -7.45 13.41
CA GLU A 45 7.19 -8.13 14.66
C GLU A 45 6.75 -7.15 15.75
N LYS A 46 7.46 -6.03 15.93
CA LYS A 46 7.08 -5.01 16.91
C LYS A 46 5.78 -4.31 16.54
N VAL A 47 5.56 -4.03 15.26
CA VAL A 47 4.29 -3.48 14.75
C VAL A 47 3.13 -4.43 15.05
N LYS A 48 3.29 -5.73 14.81
CA LYS A 48 2.27 -6.75 15.10
C LYS A 48 1.96 -6.83 16.59
N GLU A 49 2.99 -6.77 17.45
CA GLU A 49 2.84 -6.73 18.90
C GLU A 49 2.03 -5.51 19.34
N GLN A 50 2.40 -4.31 18.88
CA GLN A 50 1.71 -3.07 19.22
C GLN A 50 0.24 -3.08 18.80
N LEU A 51 -0.07 -3.57 17.59
CA LEU A 51 -1.45 -3.72 17.12
C LEU A 51 -2.25 -4.71 17.99
N LYS A 52 -1.63 -5.83 18.37
CA LYS A 52 -2.24 -6.84 19.23
C LYS A 52 -2.54 -6.31 20.64
N GLU A 53 -1.64 -5.53 21.23
CA GLU A 53 -1.85 -4.87 22.53
C GLU A 53 -3.05 -3.92 22.52
N HIS A 54 -3.46 -3.46 21.33
CA HIS A 54 -4.59 -2.56 21.11
C HIS A 54 -5.86 -3.28 20.62
N ASP A 55 -5.89 -4.62 20.70
CA ASP A 55 -6.98 -5.47 20.20
C ASP A 55 -7.30 -5.26 18.70
N ILE A 56 -6.27 -4.97 17.90
CA ILE A 56 -6.39 -4.78 16.45
C ILE A 56 -5.93 -6.06 15.73
N THR A 57 -6.82 -6.61 14.91
CA THR A 57 -6.56 -7.76 14.05
C THR A 57 -5.84 -7.33 12.78
N ILE A 58 -4.95 -8.19 12.28
CA ILE A 58 -4.21 -7.94 11.04
C ILE A 58 -4.74 -8.85 9.95
N ILE A 59 -5.04 -8.26 8.80
CA ILE A 59 -5.23 -8.97 7.54
C ILE A 59 -4.08 -8.54 6.61
N THR A 60 -3.46 -9.52 5.95
CA THR A 60 -2.37 -9.28 5.01
C THR A 60 -2.32 -10.43 4.01
N SER A 61 -1.62 -10.23 2.91
CA SER A 61 -1.56 -11.18 1.81
C SER A 61 -0.28 -10.96 1.01
N LYS A 62 -0.05 -11.83 0.03
CA LYS A 62 1.03 -11.67 -0.95
C LYS A 62 0.46 -11.03 -2.21
N ALA A 63 0.79 -9.76 -2.44
CA ALA A 63 0.39 -9.05 -3.64
C ALA A 63 1.01 -9.66 -4.92
N ASP A 64 0.40 -9.40 -6.08
CA ASP A 64 0.73 -10.07 -7.36
C ASP A 64 2.21 -10.05 -7.73
N ARG A 65 2.87 -8.92 -7.48
CA ARG A 65 4.22 -8.65 -7.98
C ARG A 65 5.29 -8.77 -6.91
N THR A 66 4.95 -9.35 -5.76
CA THR A 66 5.83 -9.40 -4.60
C THR A 66 6.28 -10.82 -4.29
N HIS A 67 7.40 -10.95 -3.56
CA HIS A 67 7.91 -12.25 -3.13
C HIS A 67 7.53 -12.59 -1.69
N VAL A 68 7.27 -11.56 -0.89
CA VAL A 68 7.03 -11.66 0.55
C VAL A 68 5.60 -11.23 0.90
N THR A 69 4.92 -12.00 1.75
CA THR A 69 3.61 -11.63 2.30
C THR A 69 3.70 -10.31 3.07
N GLY A 70 2.77 -9.41 2.84
CA GLY A 70 2.75 -8.06 3.41
C GLY A 70 3.65 -7.07 2.69
N GLN A 71 4.39 -7.47 1.65
CA GLN A 71 5.11 -6.53 0.80
C GLN A 71 4.14 -5.83 -0.15
N LEU A 72 4.32 -4.52 -0.35
CA LEU A 72 3.60 -3.72 -1.34
C LEU A 72 4.59 -3.02 -2.28
N LEU A 73 4.32 -3.11 -3.59
CA LEU A 73 5.00 -2.34 -4.62
C LEU A 73 4.05 -1.30 -5.21
N GLY A 74 4.61 -0.28 -5.87
CA GLY A 74 3.80 0.81 -6.45
C GLY A 74 2.98 0.38 -7.66
N CYS A 75 3.30 -0.78 -8.24
CA CYS A 75 2.57 -1.41 -9.33
C CYS A 75 1.39 -2.27 -8.85
N ASP A 76 1.24 -2.51 -7.54
CA ASP A 76 0.11 -3.24 -6.95
C ASP A 76 -1.10 -2.33 -6.78
N ASN A 77 -1.57 -1.75 -7.89
CA ASN A 77 -2.54 -0.67 -7.93
C ASN A 77 -3.85 -1.03 -8.63
N TYR A 78 -4.11 -2.31 -8.85
CA TYR A 78 -5.39 -2.83 -9.34
C TYR A 78 -6.24 -3.34 -8.18
N HIS A 79 -7.56 -3.34 -8.35
CA HIS A 79 -8.52 -3.75 -7.32
C HIS A 79 -8.23 -5.14 -6.72
N ASN A 80 -7.68 -6.06 -7.51
CA ASN A 80 -7.36 -7.42 -7.10
C ASN A 80 -5.86 -7.66 -6.83
N SER A 81 -5.00 -6.65 -6.97
CA SER A 81 -3.53 -6.84 -6.87
C SER A 81 -3.05 -7.29 -5.50
N LEU A 82 -3.87 -7.11 -4.46
CA LEU A 82 -3.55 -7.56 -3.12
C LEU A 82 -3.83 -9.06 -2.91
N ASN A 83 -4.55 -9.76 -3.79
CA ASN A 83 -4.91 -11.18 -3.58
C ASN A 83 -5.65 -11.45 -2.26
N LEU A 84 -6.50 -10.51 -1.83
CA LEU A 84 -7.42 -10.69 -0.71
C LEU A 84 -8.78 -11.16 -1.24
N SER A 85 -9.41 -12.12 -0.57
CA SER A 85 -10.81 -12.46 -0.86
C SER A 85 -11.76 -11.31 -0.53
N ASP A 86 -12.94 -11.27 -1.14
CA ASP A 86 -13.93 -10.22 -0.87
C ASP A 86 -14.28 -10.12 0.63
N ASN A 87 -14.42 -11.26 1.32
CA ASN A 87 -14.67 -11.30 2.77
C ASN A 87 -13.51 -10.73 3.59
N GLU A 88 -12.26 -11.00 3.21
CA GLU A 88 -11.09 -10.40 3.87
C GLU A 88 -11.03 -8.90 3.62
N GLN A 89 -11.28 -8.48 2.37
CA GLN A 89 -11.34 -7.07 2.02
C GLN A 89 -12.39 -6.37 2.85
N ASP A 90 -13.63 -6.84 2.90
CA ASP A 90 -14.75 -6.23 3.62
C ASP A 90 -14.46 -6.04 5.11
N ARG A 91 -13.76 -6.99 5.74
CA ARG A 91 -13.39 -6.93 7.15
C ARG A 91 -12.31 -5.90 7.51
N ILE A 92 -11.55 -5.41 6.54
CA ILE A 92 -10.52 -4.39 6.79
C ILE A 92 -11.19 -3.04 7.04
N ASP A 93 -10.87 -2.36 8.14
CA ASP A 93 -11.38 -1.01 8.40
C ASP A 93 -10.54 0.06 7.71
N CYS A 94 -9.22 -0.12 7.71
CA CYS A 94 -8.25 0.75 7.04
C CYS A 94 -7.00 -0.01 6.60
N TYR A 95 -6.25 0.55 5.66
CA TYR A 95 -4.94 0.03 5.30
C TYR A 95 -3.85 0.76 6.10
N LEU A 96 -2.93 -0.01 6.68
CA LEU A 96 -1.76 0.49 7.38
C LEU A 96 -0.50 0.11 6.59
N TYR A 97 0.21 1.12 6.09
CA TYR A 97 1.46 0.94 5.37
C TYR A 97 2.66 1.36 6.21
N ILE A 98 3.66 0.48 6.32
CA ILE A 98 4.92 0.72 7.01
C ILE A 98 6.03 1.01 6.00
N GLY A 99 6.51 2.24 6.01
CA GLY A 99 7.66 2.62 5.21
C GLY A 99 7.71 4.11 4.93
N ASP A 100 8.74 4.50 4.20
CA ASP A 100 8.97 5.87 3.80
C ASP A 100 8.33 6.19 2.44
N GLY A 101 8.17 7.49 2.18
CA GLY A 101 7.68 7.98 0.91
C GLY A 101 6.19 7.70 0.65
N ARG A 102 5.72 8.16 -0.50
CA ARG A 102 4.28 8.16 -0.85
C ARG A 102 3.94 7.22 -2.01
N PHE A 103 4.93 6.77 -2.78
CA PHE A 103 4.68 6.08 -4.04
C PHE A 103 3.98 4.72 -3.86
N HIS A 104 4.50 3.84 -2.99
CA HIS A 104 3.88 2.55 -2.70
C HIS A 104 2.48 2.68 -2.07
N PRO A 105 2.28 3.46 -0.97
CA PRO A 105 0.96 3.53 -0.36
C PRO A 105 -0.09 4.24 -1.25
N LEU A 106 0.33 5.09 -2.21
CA LEU A 106 -0.59 5.60 -3.25
C LEU A 106 -1.15 4.49 -4.16
N ALA A 107 -0.48 3.34 -4.30
CA ALA A 107 -1.02 2.20 -5.03
C ALA A 107 -2.32 1.69 -4.40
N LEU A 108 -2.40 1.67 -3.06
CA LEU A 108 -3.61 1.29 -2.32
C LEU A 108 -4.76 2.30 -2.52
N VAL A 109 -4.43 3.59 -2.59
CA VAL A 109 -5.43 4.62 -2.92
C VAL A 109 -5.94 4.42 -4.35
N TYR A 110 -5.02 4.18 -5.29
CA TYR A 110 -5.36 4.03 -6.71
C TYR A 110 -6.14 2.73 -6.98
N ALA A 111 -5.84 1.64 -6.28
CA ALA A 111 -6.57 0.37 -6.37
C ALA A 111 -8.05 0.52 -5.98
N GLN A 112 -8.35 1.48 -5.11
CA GLN A 112 -9.69 1.78 -4.61
C GLN A 112 -10.40 2.89 -5.40
N LYS A 113 -9.83 3.40 -6.49
CA LYS A 113 -10.37 4.59 -7.20
C LYS A 113 -11.79 4.42 -7.77
N ASP A 114 -12.22 3.18 -7.98
CA ASP A 114 -13.54 2.84 -8.53
C ASP A 114 -14.47 2.19 -7.47
N THR A 115 -14.06 2.08 -6.21
CA THR A 115 -14.89 1.50 -5.14
C THR A 115 -15.93 2.49 -4.63
N ALA A 116 -17.08 1.99 -4.19
CA ALA A 116 -18.14 2.83 -3.61
C ALA A 116 -17.71 3.48 -2.28
N GLU A 117 -16.99 2.71 -1.47
CA GLU A 117 -16.39 3.16 -0.21
C GLU A 117 -14.88 2.97 -0.28
N MET A 118 -14.14 4.03 0.04
CA MET A 118 -12.68 4.02 0.07
C MET A 118 -12.22 3.89 1.51
N LYS A 119 -11.37 2.90 1.76
CA LYS A 119 -10.70 2.70 3.04
C LYS A 119 -9.54 3.68 3.12
N GLU A 120 -9.35 4.24 4.30
CA GLU A 120 -8.25 5.18 4.55
C GLU A 120 -6.90 4.44 4.50
N ILE A 121 -5.87 5.14 4.01
CA ILE A 121 -4.50 4.63 4.02
C ILE A 121 -3.73 5.43 5.06
N ILE A 122 -3.39 4.78 6.15
CA ILE A 122 -2.52 5.30 7.20
C ILE A 122 -1.10 4.90 6.86
N VAL A 123 -0.20 5.87 6.74
CA VAL A 123 1.22 5.62 6.54
C VAL A 123 1.96 5.91 7.83
N ASN A 124 2.71 4.92 8.32
CA ASN A 124 3.64 5.07 9.44
C ASN A 124 5.07 5.02 8.90
N ASP A 125 5.76 6.16 8.94
CA ASP A 125 7.15 6.28 8.52
C ASP A 125 8.09 5.93 9.69
N PRO A 126 8.79 4.78 9.66
CA PRO A 126 9.68 4.36 10.76
C PRO A 126 10.98 5.17 10.84
N LEU A 127 11.35 5.91 9.78
CA LEU A 127 12.54 6.77 9.78
C LEU A 127 12.22 8.12 10.41
N GLN A 128 11.10 8.72 10.02
CA GLN A 128 10.68 10.03 10.53
C GLN A 128 9.88 9.95 11.84
N LYS A 129 9.41 8.75 12.22
CA LYS A 129 8.51 8.49 13.35
C LYS A 129 7.25 9.35 13.28
N LYS A 130 6.64 9.41 12.10
CA LYS A 130 5.46 10.24 11.81
C LYS A 130 4.38 9.44 11.13
N MET A 131 3.15 9.88 11.34
CA MET A 131 1.99 9.40 10.61
C MET A 131 1.60 10.41 9.53
N PHE A 132 1.10 9.93 8.40
CA PHE A 132 0.30 10.75 7.50
C PHE A 132 -0.74 9.90 6.78
N LEU A 133 -1.80 10.56 6.31
CA LEU A 133 -2.90 9.94 5.61
C LEU A 133 -2.77 10.13 4.11
N LEU A 134 -3.25 9.15 3.36
CA LEU A 134 -3.47 9.26 1.92
C LEU A 134 -4.91 8.87 1.56
N GLY A 135 -5.47 9.58 0.59
CA GLY A 135 -6.81 9.31 0.07
C GLY A 135 -7.02 9.86 -1.33
N ILE A 136 -8.27 9.87 -1.79
CA ILE A 136 -8.65 10.22 -3.17
C ILE A 136 -8.09 11.59 -3.63
N ASN A 137 -7.97 12.54 -2.71
CA ASN A 137 -7.44 13.88 -3.01
C ASN A 137 -5.97 13.84 -3.45
N ASP A 138 -5.18 12.88 -2.96
CA ASP A 138 -3.78 12.71 -3.34
C ASP A 138 -3.61 12.22 -4.78
N ILE A 139 -4.60 11.49 -5.31
CA ILE A 139 -4.59 10.99 -6.70
C ILE A 139 -5.48 11.80 -7.64
N LYS A 140 -6.20 12.81 -7.17
CA LYS A 140 -7.16 13.60 -7.98
C LYS A 140 -6.53 14.17 -9.25
N THR A 141 -5.31 14.70 -9.14
CA THR A 141 -4.56 15.23 -10.29
C THR A 141 -4.17 14.12 -11.27
N ILE A 142 -3.82 12.93 -10.75
CA ILE A 142 -3.50 11.75 -11.56
C ILE A 142 -4.75 11.30 -12.33
N LEU A 143 -5.90 11.20 -11.67
CA LEU A 143 -7.17 10.82 -12.29
C LEU A 143 -7.62 11.83 -13.36
N ARG A 144 -7.42 13.13 -13.12
CA ARG A 144 -7.72 14.16 -14.13
C ARG A 144 -6.83 14.02 -15.36
N LYS A 145 -5.53 13.79 -15.16
CA LYS A 145 -4.58 13.54 -16.25
C LYS A 145 -4.94 12.26 -17.01
N TYR A 146 -5.26 11.18 -16.28
CA TYR A 146 -5.70 9.91 -16.85
C TYR A 146 -6.94 10.10 -17.74
N LYS A 147 -7.98 10.80 -17.26
CA LYS A 147 -9.16 11.10 -18.07
C LYS A 147 -8.81 11.88 -19.35
N GLY A 148 -7.94 12.89 -19.24
CA GLY A 148 -7.47 13.63 -20.41
C GLY A 148 -6.69 12.76 -21.41
N SER A 149 -5.81 11.89 -20.92
CA SER A 149 -5.06 10.93 -21.74
C SER A 149 -5.99 9.92 -22.41
N LEU A 150 -7.01 9.43 -21.70
CA LEU A 150 -8.00 8.51 -22.25
C LEU A 150 -8.82 9.14 -23.37
N LEU A 151 -9.25 10.40 -23.22
CA LEU A 151 -9.96 11.12 -24.28
C LEU A 151 -9.09 11.30 -25.53
N LYS A 152 -7.81 11.67 -25.35
CA LYS A 152 -6.85 11.76 -26.47
C LYS A 152 -6.65 10.42 -27.15
N PHE A 153 -6.52 9.35 -26.37
CA PHE A 153 -6.38 7.98 -26.88
C PHE A 153 -7.58 7.59 -27.74
N LEU A 154 -8.81 7.82 -27.25
CA LEU A 154 -10.05 7.49 -27.96
C LEU A 154 -10.27 8.32 -29.24
N SER A 155 -9.64 9.50 -29.35
CA SER A 155 -9.77 10.38 -30.53
C SER A 155 -8.57 10.29 -31.49
N SER A 156 -7.65 9.35 -31.28
CA SER A 156 -6.43 9.26 -32.09
C SER A 156 -6.57 8.21 -33.20
N ASP A 157 -6.25 8.58 -34.43
CA ASP A 157 -6.23 7.67 -35.58
C ASP A 157 -4.97 6.77 -35.61
N THR A 158 -3.92 7.15 -34.87
CA THR A 158 -2.64 6.43 -34.81
C THR A 158 -2.19 6.26 -33.37
N ILE A 159 -1.92 5.02 -32.98
CA ILE A 159 -1.50 4.64 -31.63
C ILE A 159 -0.09 4.05 -31.68
N GLY A 160 0.81 4.60 -30.85
CA GLY A 160 2.12 4.00 -30.58
C GLY A 160 2.05 3.10 -29.35
N VAL A 161 2.52 1.85 -29.48
CA VAL A 161 2.62 0.90 -28.36
C VAL A 161 4.06 0.86 -27.89
N ILE A 162 4.30 1.28 -26.64
CA ILE A 162 5.60 1.18 -26.00
C ILE A 162 5.65 -0.13 -25.22
N HIS A 163 6.64 -0.96 -25.51
CA HIS A 163 6.97 -2.13 -24.70
C HIS A 163 8.37 -1.97 -24.12
N THR A 164 8.64 -2.67 -23.03
CA THR A 164 9.98 -2.74 -22.43
C THR A 164 10.62 -4.09 -22.75
N ILE A 165 11.95 -4.11 -22.85
CA ILE A 165 12.75 -5.35 -22.91
C ILE A 165 13.33 -5.72 -21.53
N LYS A 166 12.99 -4.96 -20.48
CA LYS A 166 13.32 -5.33 -19.10
C LYS A 166 12.54 -6.63 -18.76
N PRO A 167 13.18 -7.60 -18.08
CA PRO A 167 12.63 -8.96 -17.93
C PRO A 167 11.36 -9.08 -17.07
N GLY A 168 10.96 -8.00 -16.37
CA GLY A 168 9.79 -8.01 -15.47
C GLY A 168 10.13 -8.53 -14.09
#